data_AF-A0AAN4AD31-F1
#
_entry.id   AF-A0AAN4AD31-F1
#
_cell.length_a   1.000
_cell.length_b   1.000
_cell.length_c   1.000
_cell.angle_alpha   90.00
_cell.angle_beta   90.00
_cell.angle_gamma   90.00
#
_symmetry.space_group_name_H-M   'P 1'
#
loop_
_entity.id
_entity.type
_entity.pdbx_description
1 polymer ?
#
loop_
_entity_poly.entity_id
_entity_poly.type
_entity_poly.pdbx_seq_one_letter_code
_entity_poly.pdbx_strand_id
1 'polypeptide(L)'
;MFDIYHINRNKDIDASRPANYELDEVKFINSCKTGVSLQFIYLKRRMIMTEIVADKTVEVVKNAIETADGALDLYNKYLDQVIPWQTFDETIKELSRFKQEYSQAASVLVGDIKTLLMDSQDKYFEATQTVYEWCGVATQLLAAYIFLFDEYNEKKASAQKDILIKVLDDGITKLNEAQKSLLVSSQSFNNASGKLLALDSQLTNDFSEKSSFSSHR
;
A
#
# COMPACT_ATOMS: atom_id res chain seq x y z
N MET A 1 16.25 -19.85 12.52
CA MET A 1 15.32 -20.75 11.82
C MET A 1 14.01 -19.99 11.70
N PHE A 2 13.77 -19.33 10.56
CA PHE A 2 12.54 -18.58 10.32
C PHE A 2 11.63 -19.51 9.50
N ASP A 3 10.60 -20.06 10.15
CA ASP A 3 9.58 -20.89 9.50
C ASP A 3 8.70 -20.01 8.61
N ILE A 4 8.87 -20.16 7.30
CA ILE A 4 7.99 -19.56 6.29
C ILE A 4 6.82 -20.53 6.13
N TYR A 5 5.66 -20.14 6.65
CA TYR A 5 4.41 -20.85 6.43
C TYR A 5 4.13 -21.00 4.94
N HIS A 6 4.08 -22.24 4.46
CA HIS A 6 3.53 -22.60 3.16
C HIS A 6 2.03 -22.31 3.15
N ILE A 7 1.59 -21.39 2.29
CA ILE A 7 0.16 -21.26 1.97
C ILE A 7 -0.05 -21.56 0.48
N ASN A 8 -0.92 -22.54 0.29
CA ASN A 8 -1.34 -23.18 -0.95
C ASN A 8 -1.88 -22.15 -1.96
N ARG A 9 -1.22 -22.04 -3.13
CA ARG A 9 -1.81 -21.51 -4.36
C ARG A 9 -2.82 -22.52 -4.89
N ASN A 10 -4.06 -22.50 -4.39
CA ASN A 10 -5.28 -22.92 -5.08
C ASN A 10 -6.45 -22.98 -4.08
N LYS A 11 -7.42 -22.08 -4.23
CA LYS A 11 -8.85 -22.35 -4.11
C LYS A 11 -9.64 -21.10 -4.50
N ASP A 12 -10.30 -21.22 -5.64
CA ASP A 12 -11.63 -20.70 -5.98
C ASP A 12 -12.00 -19.29 -5.55
N ILE A 13 -12.21 -18.45 -6.57
CA ILE A 13 -12.81 -17.13 -6.52
C ILE A 13 -14.27 -17.30 -6.05
N ASP A 14 -14.50 -17.21 -4.74
CA ASP A 14 -15.82 -17.06 -4.15
C ASP A 14 -16.03 -15.59 -3.75
N ALA A 15 -17.16 -15.03 -4.15
CA ALA A 15 -17.53 -13.61 -4.09
C ALA A 15 -17.90 -13.14 -2.66
N SER A 16 -17.24 -13.70 -1.65
CA SER A 16 -17.43 -13.35 -0.25
C SER A 16 -16.08 -13.33 0.47
N ARG A 17 -15.20 -12.38 0.11
CA ARG A 17 -13.97 -12.12 0.86
C ARG A 17 -14.34 -11.67 2.28
N PRO A 18 -14.02 -12.44 3.34
CA PRO A 18 -14.29 -12.01 4.70
C PRO A 18 -13.30 -10.91 5.11
N ALA A 19 -13.79 -9.85 5.76
CA ALA A 19 -13.00 -8.71 6.27
C ALA A 19 -11.79 -9.09 7.15
N ASN A 20 -11.76 -10.32 7.66
CA ASN A 20 -10.66 -10.84 8.47
C ASN A 20 -9.42 -11.23 7.64
N TYR A 21 -9.58 -11.48 6.33
CA TYR A 21 -8.46 -11.83 5.44
C TYR A 21 -7.59 -10.61 5.13
N GLU A 22 -8.19 -9.42 5.02
CA GLU A 22 -7.48 -8.16 4.79
C GLU A 22 -6.63 -7.75 6.01
N LEU A 23 -7.11 -7.99 7.24
CA LEU A 23 -6.36 -7.70 8.46
C LEU A 23 -5.12 -8.59 8.62
N ASP A 24 -5.19 -9.85 8.19
CA ASP A 24 -4.06 -10.79 8.27
C ASP A 24 -3.05 -10.57 7.14
N GLU A 25 -3.49 -10.20 5.93
CA GLU A 25 -2.59 -9.72 4.87
C GLU A 25 -1.89 -8.43 5.28
N VAL A 26 -2.59 -7.43 5.84
CA VAL A 26 -1.98 -6.17 6.31
C VAL A 26 -0.96 -6.42 7.43
N LYS A 27 -1.25 -7.32 8.39
CA LYS A 27 -0.28 -7.71 9.43
C LYS A 27 0.95 -8.41 8.85
N PHE A 28 0.75 -9.30 7.88
CA PHE A 28 1.83 -10.04 7.22
C PHE A 28 2.69 -9.12 6.34
N ILE A 29 2.06 -8.21 5.60
CA ILE A 29 2.71 -7.16 4.82
C ILE A 29 3.56 -6.28 5.74
N ASN A 30 3.02 -5.83 6.86
CA ASN A 30 3.77 -5.06 7.85
C ASN A 30 4.97 -5.85 8.42
N SER A 31 4.84 -7.16 8.62
CA SER A 31 5.94 -8.04 9.05
C SER A 31 7.06 -8.13 8.00
N CYS A 32 6.73 -8.33 6.72
CA CYS A 32 7.72 -8.38 5.64
C CYS A 32 8.42 -7.03 5.44
N LYS A 33 7.66 -5.93 5.47
CA LYS A 33 8.23 -4.58 5.36
C LYS A 33 9.13 -4.23 6.57
N THR A 34 8.74 -4.65 7.78
CA THR A 34 9.59 -4.53 8.98
C THR A 34 10.88 -5.37 8.84
N GLY A 35 10.79 -6.57 8.25
CA GLY A 35 11.95 -7.41 7.97
C GLY A 35 12.96 -6.76 7.02
N VAL A 36 12.49 -6.13 5.94
CA VAL A 36 13.33 -5.36 5.00
C VAL A 36 14.00 -4.19 5.71
N SER A 37 13.25 -3.37 6.46
CA SER A 37 13.83 -2.25 7.20
C SER A 37 14.85 -2.69 8.25
N LEU A 38 14.62 -3.82 8.94
CA LEU A 38 15.60 -4.38 9.87
C LEU A 38 16.88 -4.85 9.16
N GLN A 39 16.77 -5.45 7.98
CA GLN A 39 17.94 -5.82 7.17
C GLN A 39 18.71 -4.60 6.68
N PHE A 40 18.01 -3.54 6.27
CA PHE A 40 18.63 -2.27 5.91
C PHE A 40 19.33 -1.61 7.11
N ILE A 41 18.72 -1.62 8.31
CA ILE A 41 19.35 -1.14 9.55
C ILE A 41 20.60 -1.98 9.87
N TYR A 42 20.53 -3.30 9.71
CA TYR A 42 21.66 -4.19 9.94
C TYR A 42 22.81 -3.90 8.95
N LEU A 43 22.50 -3.73 7.67
CA LEU A 43 23.47 -3.34 6.64
C LEU A 43 24.12 -1.99 6.93
N LYS A 44 23.31 -0.97 7.29
CA LYS A 44 23.80 0.34 7.73
C LYS A 44 24.82 0.20 8.86
N ARG A 45 24.52 -0.62 9.88
CA ARG A 45 25.42 -0.84 11.03
C ARG A 45 26.69 -1.61 10.65
N ARG A 46 26.60 -2.61 9.78
CA ARG A 46 27.74 -3.44 9.36
C ARG A 46 28.72 -2.64 8.49
N MET A 47 28.21 -1.74 7.65
CA MET A 47 29.01 -0.88 6.76
C MET A 47 29.81 0.19 7.52
N ILE A 48 29.33 0.67 8.67
CA ILE A 48 30.06 1.63 9.53
C ILE A 48 31.31 0.98 10.18
N MET A 49 31.39 -0.35 10.27
CA MET A 49 32.50 -1.06 10.92
C MET A 49 33.65 -1.45 9.98
N THR A 50 33.48 -1.33 8.67
CA THR A 50 34.53 -1.60 7.67
C THR A 50 35.12 -0.30 7.14
N GLU A 51 35.88 0.39 7.99
CA GLU A 51 36.78 1.45 7.53
C GLU A 51 38.01 0.83 6.85
N ILE A 52 38.54 1.57 5.87
CA ILE A 52 39.79 1.34 5.11
C ILE A 52 39.52 0.78 3.68
N VAL A 53 39.59 1.71 2.71
CA VAL A 53 39.56 1.59 1.22
C VAL A 53 38.21 1.82 0.49
N ALA A 54 37.05 1.77 1.15
CA ALA A 54 35.75 1.69 0.47
C ALA A 54 34.79 2.90 0.59
N ASP A 55 35.23 4.08 1.03
CA ASP A 55 34.34 5.22 1.39
C ASP A 55 33.26 5.55 0.35
N LYS A 56 33.63 5.67 -0.93
CA LYS A 56 32.67 6.07 -1.96
C LYS A 56 31.72 4.95 -2.36
N THR A 57 32.19 3.70 -2.35
CA THR A 57 31.33 2.52 -2.64
C THR A 57 30.37 2.27 -1.48
N VAL A 58 30.85 2.38 -0.25
CA VAL A 58 30.05 2.28 0.97
C VAL A 58 28.99 3.37 1.00
N GLU A 59 29.35 4.62 0.65
CA GLU A 59 28.40 5.72 0.59
C GLU A 59 27.32 5.52 -0.47
N VAL A 60 27.67 5.06 -1.68
CA VAL A 60 26.69 4.76 -2.75
C VAL A 60 25.74 3.64 -2.32
N VAL A 61 26.25 2.56 -1.74
CA VAL A 61 25.43 1.44 -1.28
C VAL A 61 24.52 1.84 -0.11
N LYS A 62 25.04 2.63 0.83
CA LYS A 62 24.26 3.16 1.95
C LYS A 62 23.14 4.09 1.47
N ASN A 63 23.43 5.01 0.55
CA ASN A 63 22.43 5.93 -0.01
C ASN A 63 21.34 5.18 -0.79
N ALA A 64 21.73 4.14 -1.54
CA ALA A 64 20.78 3.27 -2.26
C ALA A 64 19.83 2.55 -1.29
N ILE A 65 20.38 1.98 -0.23
CA ILE A 65 19.63 1.33 0.86
C ILE A 65 18.71 2.33 1.57
N GLU A 66 19.21 3.52 1.91
CA GLU A 66 18.44 4.57 2.58
C GLU A 66 17.31 5.11 1.73
N THR A 67 17.53 5.26 0.43
CA THR A 67 16.50 5.71 -0.52
C THR A 67 15.40 4.66 -0.66
N ALA A 68 15.77 3.38 -0.76
CA ALA A 68 14.82 2.26 -0.82
C ALA A 68 14.00 2.14 0.48
N ASP A 69 14.65 2.22 1.64
CA ASP A 69 14.02 2.20 2.96
C ASP A 69 13.08 3.41 3.14
N GLY A 70 13.50 4.61 2.72
CA GLY A 70 12.66 5.82 2.76
C GLY A 70 11.43 5.76 1.86
N ALA A 71 11.57 5.20 0.65
CA ALA A 71 10.43 4.97 -0.25
C ALA A 71 9.42 3.98 0.36
N LEU A 72 9.92 2.96 1.06
CA LEU A 72 9.07 1.99 1.76
C LEU A 72 8.39 2.59 3.00
N ASP A 73 9.10 3.46 3.73
CA ASP A 73 8.59 4.16 4.91
C ASP A 73 7.41 5.09 4.57
N LEU A 74 7.40 5.69 3.37
CA LEU A 74 6.26 6.47 2.87
C LEU A 74 4.99 5.64 2.73
N TYR A 75 5.08 4.39 2.25
CA TYR A 75 3.93 3.49 2.24
C TYR A 75 3.51 3.08 3.66
N ASN A 76 4.48 2.72 4.51
CA ASN A 76 4.22 2.19 5.86
C ASN A 76 3.65 3.19 6.86
N LYS A 77 4.22 4.40 6.92
CA LYS A 77 3.88 5.37 7.96
C LYS A 77 2.79 6.32 7.53
N TYR A 78 2.74 6.66 6.24
CA TYR A 78 1.83 7.70 5.77
C TYR A 78 0.57 7.14 5.13
N LEU A 79 0.62 6.06 4.38
CA LEU A 79 -0.58 5.59 3.69
C LEU A 79 -1.38 4.57 4.52
N ASP A 80 -0.71 3.61 5.16
CA ASP A 80 -1.38 2.57 5.96
C ASP A 80 -1.99 3.09 7.28
N GLN A 81 -1.49 4.22 7.82
CA GLN A 81 -1.94 4.76 9.12
C GLN A 81 -2.85 5.98 9.03
N VAL A 82 -2.82 6.74 7.93
CA VAL A 82 -3.52 8.03 7.83
C VAL A 82 -4.90 7.87 7.20
N ILE A 83 -5.12 6.86 6.36
CA ILE A 83 -6.41 6.66 5.69
C ILE A 83 -7.29 5.72 6.54
N PRO A 84 -8.40 6.21 7.13
CA PRO A 84 -9.25 5.41 7.99
C PRO A 84 -10.21 4.55 7.15
N TRP A 85 -9.68 3.55 6.44
CA TRP A 85 -10.44 2.67 5.55
C TRP A 85 -11.65 2.02 6.23
N GLN A 86 -11.49 1.59 7.49
CA GLN A 86 -12.58 1.04 8.28
C GLN A 86 -13.71 2.06 8.49
N THR A 87 -13.37 3.30 8.81
CA THR A 87 -14.36 4.37 8.98
C THR A 87 -15.09 4.67 7.67
N PHE A 88 -14.39 4.62 6.52
CA PHE A 88 -15.05 4.78 5.22
C PHE A 88 -16.04 3.64 4.94
N ASP A 89 -15.65 2.38 5.16
CA ASP A 89 -16.55 1.24 4.95
C ASP A 89 -17.79 1.30 5.86
N GLU A 90 -17.61 1.61 7.14
CA GLU A 90 -18.71 1.79 8.10
C GLU A 90 -19.64 2.95 7.70
N THR A 91 -19.07 4.09 7.28
CA THR A 91 -19.84 5.25 6.82
C THR A 91 -20.67 4.93 5.58
N ILE A 92 -20.07 4.23 4.61
CA ILE A 92 -20.76 3.81 3.37
C ILE A 92 -21.91 2.84 3.67
N LYS A 93 -21.69 1.88 4.58
CA LYS A 93 -22.73 0.93 5.01
C LYS A 93 -23.92 1.66 5.62
N GLU A 94 -23.67 2.63 6.51
CA GLU A 94 -24.74 3.40 7.12
C GLU A 94 -25.46 4.31 6.10
N LEU A 95 -24.72 4.97 5.21
CA LEU A 95 -25.32 5.76 4.13
C LEU A 95 -26.17 4.90 3.19
N SER A 96 -25.79 3.64 2.94
CA SER A 96 -26.55 2.71 2.09
C SER A 96 -27.77 2.13 2.79
N ARG A 97 -27.82 2.12 4.13
CA ARG A 97 -28.91 1.53 4.92
C ARG A 97 -30.26 2.17 4.62
N PHE A 98 -30.28 3.48 4.44
CA PHE A 98 -31.49 4.27 4.19
C PHE A 98 -31.69 4.58 2.70
N LYS A 99 -31.10 3.77 1.80
CA LYS A 99 -31.11 4.06 0.35
C LYS A 99 -32.50 4.25 -0.26
N GLN A 100 -33.49 3.52 0.27
CA GLN A 100 -34.90 3.62 -0.17
C GLN A 100 -35.63 4.84 0.37
N GLU A 101 -35.06 5.51 1.37
CA GLU A 101 -35.65 6.68 2.02
C GLU A 101 -35.09 8.00 1.48
N TYR A 102 -34.13 7.96 0.56
CA TYR A 102 -33.66 9.15 -0.16
C TYR A 102 -34.53 9.42 -1.38
N SER A 103 -34.49 10.67 -1.85
CA SER A 103 -34.92 10.96 -3.22
C SER A 103 -34.12 10.13 -4.22
N GLN A 104 -34.66 9.91 -5.42
CA GLN A 104 -33.96 9.17 -6.46
C GLN A 104 -32.58 9.80 -6.78
N ALA A 105 -32.48 11.13 -6.76
CA ALA A 105 -31.23 11.84 -7.02
C ALA A 105 -30.19 11.60 -5.93
N ALA A 106 -30.57 11.74 -4.65
CA ALA A 106 -29.68 11.45 -3.52
C ALA A 106 -29.28 9.96 -3.46
N SER A 107 -30.20 9.05 -3.76
CA SER A 107 -29.94 7.61 -3.81
C SER A 107 -28.89 7.22 -4.86
N VAL A 108 -28.91 7.86 -6.03
CA VAL A 108 -27.88 7.70 -7.07
C VAL A 108 -26.52 8.24 -6.58
N LEU A 109 -26.50 9.43 -5.99
CA LEU A 109 -25.27 10.03 -5.46
C LEU A 109 -24.61 9.15 -4.38
N VAL A 110 -25.39 8.61 -3.44
CA VAL A 110 -24.89 7.67 -2.42
C VAL A 110 -24.30 6.42 -3.07
N GLY A 111 -24.93 5.89 -4.12
CA GLY A 111 -24.41 4.75 -4.88
C GLY A 111 -23.09 5.03 -5.59
N ASP A 112 -22.98 6.20 -6.23
CA ASP A 112 -21.75 6.66 -6.88
C ASP A 112 -20.62 6.84 -5.87
N ILE A 113 -20.89 7.49 -4.74
CA ILE A 113 -19.91 7.71 -3.65
C ILE A 113 -19.37 6.37 -3.15
N LYS A 114 -20.27 5.41 -2.86
CA LYS A 114 -19.88 4.06 -2.45
C LYS A 114 -18.92 3.41 -3.45
N THR A 115 -19.28 3.45 -4.72
CA THR A 115 -18.50 2.83 -5.80
C THR A 115 -17.11 3.46 -5.91
N LEU A 116 -17.03 4.79 -5.85
CA LEU A 116 -15.76 5.52 -5.94
C LEU A 116 -14.85 5.27 -4.74
N LEU A 117 -15.41 5.16 -3.52
CA LEU A 117 -14.63 4.86 -2.32
C LEU A 117 -14.12 3.41 -2.33
N MET A 118 -14.93 2.45 -2.80
CA MET A 118 -14.49 1.07 -3.00
C MET A 118 -13.38 0.97 -4.04
N ASP A 119 -13.52 1.62 -5.20
CA ASP A 119 -12.47 1.65 -6.23
C ASP A 119 -11.18 2.29 -5.70
N SER A 120 -11.30 3.36 -4.91
CA SER A 120 -10.14 3.98 -4.27
C SER A 120 -9.40 3.02 -3.34
N GLN A 121 -10.14 2.24 -2.55
CA GLN A 121 -9.59 1.23 -1.65
C GLN A 121 -8.94 0.07 -2.42
N ASP A 122 -9.59 -0.44 -3.46
CA ASP A 122 -9.05 -1.52 -4.29
C ASP A 122 -7.72 -1.10 -4.94
N LYS A 123 -7.66 0.13 -5.46
CA LYS A 123 -6.42 0.68 -6.04
C LYS A 123 -5.33 0.96 -5.03
N TYR A 124 -5.71 1.29 -3.80
CA TYR A 124 -4.76 1.37 -2.70
C TYR A 124 -4.14 0.01 -2.38
N PHE A 125 -4.97 -1.05 -2.30
CA PHE A 125 -4.48 -2.41 -2.07
C PHE A 125 -3.63 -2.93 -3.23
N GLU A 126 -3.99 -2.62 -4.47
CA GLU A 126 -3.19 -2.96 -5.65
C GLU A 126 -1.78 -2.35 -5.54
N ALA A 127 -1.67 -1.06 -5.20
CA ALA A 127 -0.38 -0.41 -4.96
C ALA A 127 0.41 -1.09 -3.84
N THR A 128 -0.27 -1.45 -2.75
CA THR A 128 0.33 -2.09 -1.58
C THR A 128 0.90 -3.47 -1.93
N GLN A 129 0.18 -4.28 -2.71
CA GLN A 129 0.63 -5.59 -3.17
C GLN A 129 1.88 -5.48 -4.05
N THR A 130 1.92 -4.51 -4.97
CA THR A 130 3.10 -4.27 -5.81
C THR A 130 4.36 -3.95 -4.98
N VAL A 131 4.22 -3.11 -3.95
CA VAL A 131 5.34 -2.79 -3.03
C VAL A 131 5.73 -4.02 -2.21
N TYR A 132 4.76 -4.84 -1.81
CA TYR A 132 5.00 -6.07 -1.07
C TYR A 132 5.83 -7.09 -1.88
N GLU A 133 5.53 -7.27 -3.17
CA GLU A 133 6.32 -8.14 -4.06
C GLU A 133 7.80 -7.74 -4.07
N TRP A 134 8.06 -6.44 -4.23
CA TRP A 134 9.41 -5.90 -4.18
C TRP A 134 10.09 -6.16 -2.83
N CYS A 135 9.38 -5.96 -1.72
CA CYS A 135 9.91 -6.25 -0.38
C CYS A 135 10.32 -7.72 -0.23
N GLY A 136 9.52 -8.64 -0.77
CA GLY A 136 9.82 -10.08 -0.76
C GLY A 136 11.11 -10.42 -1.51
N VAL A 137 11.34 -9.79 -2.66
CA VAL A 137 12.57 -9.92 -3.46
C VAL A 137 13.76 -9.28 -2.73
N ALA A 138 13.60 -8.04 -2.26
CA ALA A 138 14.64 -7.29 -1.58
C ALA A 138 15.14 -8.02 -0.32
N THR A 139 14.24 -8.56 0.51
CA THR A 139 14.61 -9.31 1.72
C THR A 139 15.54 -10.49 1.43
N GLN A 140 15.25 -11.25 0.37
CA GLN A 140 16.02 -12.43 0.01
C GLN A 140 17.38 -12.04 -0.57
N LEU A 141 17.38 -11.06 -1.47
CA LEU A 141 18.59 -10.60 -2.13
C LEU A 141 19.55 -9.89 -1.17
N LEU A 142 19.05 -9.05 -0.27
CA LEU A 142 19.87 -8.38 0.74
C LEU A 142 20.44 -9.36 1.77
N ALA A 143 19.69 -10.42 2.13
CA ALA A 143 20.26 -11.51 2.92
C ALA A 143 21.43 -12.19 2.19
N ALA A 144 21.28 -12.51 0.90
CA ALA A 144 22.36 -13.08 0.08
C ALA A 144 23.57 -12.12 -0.03
N TYR A 145 23.33 -10.82 -0.19
CA TYR A 145 24.37 -9.80 -0.18
C TYR A 145 25.21 -9.84 1.10
N ILE A 146 24.56 -9.98 2.27
CA ILE A 146 25.22 -10.08 3.58
C ILE A 146 26.09 -11.34 3.67
N PHE A 147 25.60 -12.48 3.19
CA PHE A 147 26.35 -13.75 3.22
C PHE A 147 27.57 -13.74 2.29
N LEU A 148 27.54 -12.95 1.21
CA LEU A 148 28.67 -12.86 0.28
C LEU A 148 29.91 -12.18 0.87
N PHE A 149 29.84 -11.58 2.06
CA PHE A 149 31.02 -11.09 2.78
C PHE A 149 31.88 -12.21 3.36
N ASP A 150 31.33 -13.39 3.60
CA ASP A 150 32.08 -14.51 4.13
C ASP A 150 33.02 -15.04 3.04
N GLU A 151 34.30 -15.23 3.35
CA GLU A 151 35.34 -15.64 2.40
C GLU A 151 35.35 -14.78 1.11
N TYR A 152 35.47 -13.47 1.30
CA TYR A 152 35.32 -12.46 0.24
C TYR A 152 36.33 -12.61 -0.90
N ASN A 153 35.87 -12.42 -2.15
CA ASN A 153 36.69 -12.43 -3.36
C ASN A 153 36.01 -11.62 -4.48
N GLU A 154 36.71 -11.38 -5.59
CA GLU A 154 36.20 -10.57 -6.71
C GLU A 154 34.89 -11.09 -7.31
N LYS A 155 34.67 -12.41 -7.36
CA LYS A 155 33.41 -12.99 -7.86
C LYS A 155 32.25 -12.66 -6.93
N LYS A 156 32.47 -12.74 -5.61
CA LYS A 156 31.47 -12.36 -4.59
C LYS A 156 31.20 -10.86 -4.60
N ALA A 157 32.23 -10.03 -4.82
CA ALA A 157 32.09 -8.59 -4.99
C ALA A 157 31.21 -8.24 -6.22
N SER A 158 31.43 -8.92 -7.36
CA SER A 158 30.60 -8.75 -8.55
C SER A 158 29.15 -9.18 -8.28
N ALA A 159 28.94 -10.33 -7.64
CA ALA A 159 27.60 -10.81 -7.29
C ALA A 159 26.87 -9.84 -6.34
N GLN A 160 27.57 -9.25 -5.37
CA GLN A 160 27.04 -8.22 -4.49
C GLN A 160 26.58 -6.97 -5.26
N LYS A 161 27.36 -6.53 -6.25
CA LYS A 161 26.99 -5.42 -7.13
C LYS A 161 25.74 -5.75 -7.94
N ASP A 162 25.67 -6.94 -8.53
CA ASP A 162 24.52 -7.38 -9.34
C ASP A 162 23.24 -7.46 -8.50
N ILE A 163 23.36 -7.94 -7.25
CA ILE A 163 22.26 -7.97 -6.28
C ILE A 163 21.73 -6.55 -6.01
N LEU A 164 22.60 -5.61 -5.69
CA LEU A 164 22.18 -4.22 -5.41
C LEU A 164 21.51 -3.57 -6.61
N ILE A 165 22.07 -3.76 -7.82
CA ILE A 165 21.46 -3.27 -9.05
C ILE A 165 20.06 -3.87 -9.22
N LYS A 166 19.92 -5.18 -9.01
CA LYS A 166 18.62 -5.85 -9.15
C LYS A 166 17.60 -5.34 -8.13
N VAL A 167 17.96 -5.17 -6.86
CA VAL A 167 17.05 -4.66 -5.82
C VAL A 167 16.56 -3.25 -6.17
N LEU A 168 17.44 -2.39 -6.67
CA LEU A 168 17.10 -1.01 -7.05
C LEU A 168 16.26 -0.94 -8.33
N ASP A 169 16.63 -1.68 -9.37
CA ASP A 169 15.92 -1.70 -10.64
C ASP A 169 14.50 -2.29 -10.50
N ASP A 170 14.37 -3.36 -9.71
CA ASP A 170 13.08 -3.94 -9.34
C ASP A 170 12.25 -2.95 -8.51
N GLY A 171 12.89 -2.24 -7.58
CA GLY A 171 12.24 -1.20 -6.76
C GLY A 171 11.71 -0.04 -7.59
N ILE A 172 12.49 0.48 -8.53
CA ILE A 172 12.05 1.53 -9.47
C ILE A 172 10.83 1.05 -10.26
N THR A 173 10.89 -0.16 -10.80
CA THR A 173 9.79 -0.74 -11.59
C THR A 173 8.52 -0.85 -10.75
N LYS A 174 8.63 -1.45 -9.56
CA LYS A 174 7.49 -1.72 -8.67
C LYS A 174 6.92 -0.46 -8.05
N LEU A 175 7.74 0.51 -7.67
CA LEU A 175 7.27 1.80 -7.17
C LEU A 175 6.57 2.61 -8.26
N ASN A 176 7.05 2.56 -9.51
CA ASN A 176 6.37 3.20 -10.64
C ASN A 176 5.01 2.57 -10.95
N GLU A 177 4.90 1.24 -10.83
CA GLU A 177 3.62 0.53 -10.94
C GLU A 177 2.66 0.94 -9.81
N ALA A 178 3.13 0.90 -8.57
CA ALA A 178 2.33 1.26 -7.40
C ALA A 178 1.87 2.73 -7.44
N GLN A 179 2.70 3.65 -7.96
CA GLN A 179 2.33 5.05 -8.15
C GLN A 179 1.14 5.23 -9.10
N LYS A 180 1.03 4.41 -10.14
CA LYS A 180 -0.12 4.47 -11.07
C LYS A 180 -1.41 4.09 -10.33
N SER A 181 -1.37 3.04 -9.52
CA SER A 181 -2.53 2.60 -8.74
C SER A 181 -2.90 3.65 -7.67
N LEU A 182 -1.92 4.25 -7.00
CA LEU A 182 -2.18 5.38 -6.07
C LEU A 182 -2.78 6.60 -6.78
N LEU A 183 -2.35 6.91 -8.01
CA LEU A 183 -2.93 8.01 -8.78
C LEU A 183 -4.42 7.78 -9.05
N VAL A 184 -4.79 6.55 -9.46
CA VAL A 184 -6.21 6.20 -9.67
C VAL A 184 -6.97 6.25 -8.34
N SER A 185 -6.40 5.71 -7.26
CA SER A 185 -6.99 5.79 -5.91
C SER A 185 -7.29 7.23 -5.50
N SER A 186 -6.35 8.15 -5.73
CA SER A 186 -6.51 9.58 -5.46
C SER A 186 -7.58 10.24 -6.34
N GLN A 187 -7.67 9.87 -7.61
CA GLN A 187 -8.71 10.37 -8.52
C GLN A 187 -10.10 9.93 -8.06
N SER A 188 -10.24 8.68 -7.64
CA SER A 188 -11.51 8.14 -7.14
C SER A 188 -11.92 8.83 -5.83
N PHE A 189 -10.98 9.12 -4.91
CA PHE A 189 -11.26 9.96 -3.75
C PHE A 189 -11.73 11.37 -4.12
N ASN A 190 -11.04 12.02 -5.06
CA ASN A 190 -11.40 13.37 -5.48
C ASN A 190 -12.80 13.42 -6.11
N ASN A 191 -13.13 12.42 -6.92
CA ASN A 191 -14.47 12.26 -7.50
C ASN A 191 -15.52 12.00 -6.42
N ALA A 192 -15.23 11.15 -5.43
CA ALA A 192 -16.13 10.89 -4.31
C ALA A 192 -16.42 12.16 -3.50
N SER A 193 -15.39 12.97 -3.27
CA SER A 193 -15.52 14.28 -2.61
C SER A 193 -16.47 15.21 -3.39
N GLY A 194 -16.31 15.30 -4.71
CA GLY A 194 -17.23 16.07 -5.55
C GLY A 194 -18.69 15.58 -5.46
N LYS A 195 -18.89 14.27 -5.40
CA LYS A 195 -20.23 13.67 -5.23
C LYS A 195 -20.82 13.90 -3.84
N LEU A 196 -20.00 13.90 -2.79
CA LEU A 196 -20.42 14.24 -1.42
C LEU A 196 -20.92 15.69 -1.33
N LEU A 197 -20.24 16.64 -1.98
CA LEU A 197 -20.69 18.04 -2.06
C LEU A 197 -22.02 18.17 -2.79
N ALA A 198 -22.21 17.42 -3.89
CA ALA A 198 -23.49 17.38 -4.60
C ALA A 198 -24.59 16.74 -3.75
N LEU A 199 -24.26 15.70 -2.98
CA LEU A 199 -25.20 15.03 -2.07
C LEU A 199 -25.66 15.98 -0.97
N ASP A 200 -24.76 16.74 -0.35
CA ASP A 200 -25.10 17.74 0.67
C ASP A 200 -26.11 18.77 0.15
N SER A 201 -25.88 19.27 -1.08
CA SER A 201 -26.81 20.19 -1.75
C SER A 201 -28.17 19.53 -2.03
N GLN A 202 -28.17 18.28 -2.48
CA GLN A 202 -29.40 17.53 -2.76
C GLN A 202 -30.20 17.26 -1.49
N LEU A 203 -29.55 16.82 -0.41
CA LEU A 203 -30.21 16.57 0.87
C LEU A 203 -30.77 17.86 1.49
N THR A 204 -30.03 18.98 1.36
CA THR A 204 -30.53 20.30 1.78
C THR A 204 -31.82 20.68 1.03
N ASN A 205 -31.89 20.38 -0.27
CA ASN A 205 -33.11 20.58 -1.04
C ASN A 205 -34.24 19.64 -0.59
N ASP A 206 -33.95 18.34 -0.55
CA ASP A 206 -34.91 17.29 -0.21
C ASP A 206 -35.54 17.51 1.17
N PHE A 207 -34.77 17.95 2.16
CA PHE A 207 -35.24 18.20 3.53
C PHE A 207 -35.68 19.63 3.80
N SER A 208 -35.70 20.51 2.79
CA SER A 208 -36.31 21.83 2.97
C SER A 208 -37.83 21.70 3.08
N GLU A 209 -38.47 22.43 4.01
CA GLU A 209 -39.92 22.37 4.26
C GLU A 209 -40.79 22.68 3.03
N LYS A 210 -40.21 23.32 2.01
CA LYS A 210 -40.88 23.70 0.76
C LYS A 210 -40.68 22.68 -0.36
N SER A 211 -39.89 21.63 -0.13
CA SER A 211 -39.61 20.63 -1.15
C SER A 211 -40.80 19.69 -1.32
N SER A 212 -41.01 19.22 -2.54
CA SER A 212 -41.99 18.17 -2.81
C SER A 212 -41.62 16.86 -2.12
N PHE A 213 -40.35 16.64 -1.79
CA PHE A 213 -39.92 15.43 -1.08
C PHE A 213 -40.34 15.45 0.40
N SER A 214 -40.12 16.57 1.09
CA SER A 214 -40.50 16.75 2.49
C SER A 214 -42.02 16.81 2.71
N SER A 215 -42.80 17.18 1.68
CA SER A 215 -44.26 17.22 1.77
C SER A 215 -44.93 15.85 1.61
N HIS A 216 -44.19 14.82 1.18
CA HIS A 216 -44.67 13.44 0.99
C HIS A 216 -44.13 12.46 2.05
N ARG A 217 -43.28 12.94 2.97
CA ARG A 217 -42.86 12.22 4.18
C ARG A 217 -43.81 12.55 5.34
#